data_AF-A0A1G7B3X2-F1
#
_entry.id   AF-A0A1G7B3X2-F1
#
_cell.length_a   1.000
_cell.length_b   1.000
_cell.length_c   1.000
_cell.angle_alpha   90.00
_cell.angle_beta   90.00
_cell.angle_gamma   90.00
#
_symmetry.space_group_name_H-M   'P 1'
#
loop_
_entity.id
_entity.type
_entity.pdbx_description
1 polymer ?
#
loop_
_entity_poly.entity_id
_entity_poly.type
_entity_poly.pdbx_seq_one_letter_code
_entity_poly.pdbx_strand_id
1 'polypeptide(L)'
;MARRVSMPAADDLFRPTVEAEQPKSVRAVPDEPEGPEAPEAPEGRRKPSGRVRHDEKMTVYVTSDELLEIEHARLALRRGQGLAVDRGRLVREAISLVLADYEENGDDSALVRRLTEG
;
A
#
# COMPACT_ATOMS: atom_id res chain seq x y z
N MET A 1 -33.20 -6.94 26.37
CA MET A 1 -32.21 -5.87 26.64
C MET A 1 -30.81 -6.48 26.53
N ALA A 2 -30.00 -6.07 25.55
CA ALA A 2 -28.67 -6.62 25.35
C ALA A 2 -27.67 -5.98 26.33
N ARG A 3 -27.10 -6.78 27.25
CA ARG A 3 -26.07 -6.31 28.18
C ARG A 3 -24.76 -6.18 27.42
N ARG A 4 -24.28 -4.96 27.18
CA ARG A 4 -22.95 -4.73 26.60
C ARG A 4 -21.91 -5.17 27.63
N VAL A 5 -21.14 -6.20 27.30
CA VAL A 5 -19.96 -6.60 28.06
C VAL A 5 -18.80 -5.72 27.59
N SER A 6 -18.18 -5.00 28.52
CA SER A 6 -17.00 -4.19 28.24
C SER A 6 -15.78 -5.10 28.13
N MET A 7 -15.10 -5.07 27.00
CA MET A 7 -13.81 -5.75 26.82
C MET A 7 -12.68 -4.83 27.32
N PRO A 8 -11.65 -5.36 27.99
CA PRO A 8 -10.49 -4.58 28.42
C PRO A 8 -9.70 -4.06 27.21
N ALA A 9 -9.06 -2.90 27.38
CA ALA A 9 -8.23 -2.30 26.33
C ALA A 9 -6.85 -2.97 26.27
N ALA A 10 -6.13 -2.78 25.16
CA ALA A 10 -4.78 -3.35 25.00
C ALA A 10 -3.80 -2.88 26.10
N ASP A 11 -3.98 -1.65 26.59
CA ASP A 11 -3.15 -1.07 27.66
C ASP A 11 -3.38 -1.72 29.04
N ASP A 12 -4.53 -2.40 29.24
CA ASP A 12 -4.80 -3.17 30.46
C ASP A 12 -4.02 -4.51 30.48
N LEU A 13 -3.65 -5.02 29.31
CA LEU A 13 -3.01 -6.34 29.16
C LEU A 13 -1.49 -6.28 29.37
N PHE A 14 -0.88 -5.12 29.21
CA PHE A 14 0.59 -4.94 29.26
C PHE A 14 1.07 -4.02 30.38
N ARG A 15 0.26 -3.82 31.43
CA ARG A 15 0.61 -2.94 32.56
C ARG A 15 1.64 -3.61 33.49
N PRO A 16 2.85 -3.04 33.69
CA PRO A 16 3.77 -3.49 34.73
C PRO A 16 3.19 -3.16 36.11
N THR A 17 3.25 -4.11 37.04
CA THR A 17 2.59 -4.10 38.37
C THR A 17 3.19 -3.13 39.40
N VAL A 18 3.52 -1.91 38.99
CA VAL A 18 3.86 -0.84 39.93
C VAL A 18 2.97 0.39 39.66
N GLU A 19 2.02 0.55 40.58
CA GLU A 19 1.27 1.78 40.86
C GLU A 19 0.07 2.12 39.94
N ALA A 20 -1.09 1.99 40.57
CA ALA A 20 -2.36 2.51 40.13
C ALA A 20 -2.48 3.98 40.58
N GLU A 21 -2.72 4.91 39.65
CA GLU A 21 -3.43 6.17 39.94
C GLU A 21 -3.88 6.86 38.63
N GLN A 22 -5.22 6.89 38.44
CA GLN A 22 -6.12 7.88 37.80
C GLN A 22 -5.83 8.50 36.39
N PRO A 23 -6.89 8.78 35.59
CA PRO A 23 -6.77 9.00 34.14
C PRO A 23 -6.52 10.47 33.76
N LYS A 24 -5.57 10.70 32.83
CA LYS A 24 -5.48 11.96 32.07
C LYS A 24 -6.06 11.74 30.68
N SER A 25 -7.15 12.44 30.37
CA SER A 25 -7.70 12.56 29.03
C SER A 25 -6.71 13.34 28.15
N VAL A 26 -6.11 12.68 27.17
CA VAL A 26 -5.25 13.34 26.18
C VAL A 26 -6.05 13.58 24.90
N ARG A 27 -6.19 14.86 24.57
CA ARG A 27 -6.84 15.41 23.39
C ARG A 27 -5.89 15.24 22.19
N ALA A 28 -6.36 14.70 21.08
CA ALA A 28 -5.59 14.61 19.84
C ALA A 28 -5.38 16.02 19.24
N VAL A 29 -4.12 16.39 18.99
CA VAL A 29 -3.72 17.62 18.29
C VAL A 29 -3.37 17.24 16.83
N PRO A 30 -3.93 17.89 15.80
CA PRO A 30 -3.49 17.71 14.40
C PRO A 30 -2.16 18.43 14.15
N ASP A 31 -1.28 17.83 13.35
CA ASP A 31 0.03 18.38 12.94
C ASP A 31 -0.10 19.72 12.18
N GLU A 32 0.64 20.73 12.64
CA GLU A 32 0.92 21.99 11.94
C GLU A 32 2.46 22.14 11.83
N PRO A 33 3.03 22.69 10.74
CA PRO A 33 4.46 22.53 10.45
C PRO A 33 5.30 23.67 11.03
N GLU A 34 6.32 23.32 11.84
CA GLU A 34 7.39 24.22 12.25
C GLU A 34 8.71 23.90 11.53
N GLY A 35 9.43 24.93 11.10
CA GLY A 35 10.88 24.90 10.83
C GLY A 35 11.58 26.00 11.65
N PRO A 36 12.92 26.22 11.57
CA PRO A 36 13.95 25.54 10.77
C PRO A 36 15.27 25.11 11.51
N GLU A 37 16.02 24.23 10.82
CA GLU A 37 17.50 23.97 10.76
C GLU A 37 18.39 23.43 11.93
N ALA A 38 18.95 22.22 11.73
CA ALA A 38 20.40 21.86 11.59
C ALA A 38 20.70 20.37 11.97
N PRO A 39 21.81 19.70 11.56
CA PRO A 39 22.65 19.77 10.35
C PRO A 39 22.67 18.45 9.52
N GLU A 40 23.35 18.47 8.38
CA GLU A 40 23.34 17.48 7.29
C GLU A 40 23.99 16.11 7.61
N ALA A 41 23.29 15.03 7.27
CA ALA A 41 23.84 13.69 7.10
C ALA A 41 23.76 13.28 5.61
N PRO A 42 24.82 12.70 5.01
CA PRO A 42 24.81 12.31 3.60
C PRO A 42 24.26 10.89 3.49
N GLU A 43 22.95 10.74 3.34
CA GLU A 43 22.36 9.47 2.91
C GLU A 43 21.53 9.71 1.66
N GLY A 44 21.93 9.02 0.59
CA GLY A 44 21.44 9.19 -0.77
C GLY A 44 19.94 9.42 -0.80
N ARG A 45 19.55 10.61 -1.25
CA ARG A 45 18.16 11.00 -1.52
C ARG A 45 17.55 9.93 -2.40
N ARG A 46 16.85 8.96 -1.78
CA ARG A 46 16.01 8.00 -2.47
C ARG A 46 14.98 8.86 -3.19
N LYS A 47 15.18 9.04 -4.50
CA LYS A 47 14.28 9.80 -5.35
C LYS A 47 12.87 9.30 -5.04
N PRO A 48 11.98 10.13 -4.45
CA PRO A 48 10.63 9.68 -4.18
C PRO A 48 10.02 9.32 -5.53
N SER A 49 9.80 8.02 -5.75
CA SER A 49 9.11 7.54 -6.95
C SER A 49 7.81 8.31 -7.06
N GLY A 50 7.66 9.05 -8.17
CA GLY A 50 6.54 9.95 -8.43
C GLY A 50 5.21 9.28 -8.12
N ARG A 51 4.60 9.67 -7.01
CA ARG A 51 3.25 9.27 -6.66
C ARG A 51 2.31 10.08 -7.52
N VAL A 52 1.86 9.50 -8.62
CA VAL A 52 0.86 10.08 -9.51
C VAL A 52 -0.51 10.00 -8.82
N ARG A 53 -1.25 11.11 -8.83
CA ARG A 53 -2.65 11.13 -8.36
C ARG A 53 -3.54 10.51 -9.44
N HIS A 54 -4.41 9.60 -9.02
CA HIS A 54 -5.45 9.03 -9.86
C HIS A 54 -6.80 9.37 -9.23
N ASP A 55 -7.72 9.88 -10.04
CA ASP A 55 -9.01 10.37 -9.55
C ASP A 55 -10.05 9.23 -9.45
N GLU A 56 -9.87 8.18 -10.25
CA GLU A 56 -10.73 7.01 -10.28
C GLU A 56 -10.11 5.81 -9.56
N LYS A 57 -10.95 5.03 -8.88
CA LYS A 57 -10.55 3.83 -8.15
C LYS A 57 -11.26 2.60 -8.70
N MET A 58 -10.48 1.58 -9.02
CA MET A 58 -10.93 0.23 -9.35
C MET A 58 -10.54 -0.72 -8.21
N THR A 59 -11.43 -1.65 -7.84
CA THR A 59 -11.14 -2.71 -6.85
C THR A 59 -11.34 -4.05 -7.54
N VAL A 60 -10.37 -4.95 -7.37
CA VAL A 60 -10.44 -6.32 -7.89
C VAL A 60 -10.23 -7.32 -6.76
N TYR A 61 -10.92 -8.45 -6.85
CA TYR A 61 -10.66 -9.60 -5.99
C TYR A 61 -9.66 -10.51 -6.68
N VAL A 62 -8.67 -10.97 -5.92
CA VAL A 62 -7.65 -11.90 -6.37
C VAL A 62 -7.55 -13.03 -5.34
N THR A 63 -7.12 -14.19 -5.79
CA THR A 63 -6.78 -15.31 -4.92
C THR A 63 -5.54 -14.98 -4.08
N SER A 64 -5.33 -15.76 -3.02
CA SER A 64 -4.13 -15.64 -2.18
C SER A 64 -2.85 -15.88 -3.00
N ASP A 65 -2.88 -16.83 -3.93
CA ASP A 65 -1.72 -17.20 -4.74
C ASP A 65 -1.36 -16.08 -5.72
N GLU A 66 -2.33 -15.50 -6.42
CA GLU A 66 -2.12 -14.33 -7.29
C GLU A 66 -1.57 -13.13 -6.52
N LEU A 67 -2.05 -12.88 -5.29
CA LEU A 67 -1.51 -11.81 -4.45
C LEU A 67 -0.05 -12.07 -4.08
N LEU A 68 0.32 -13.32 -3.77
CA LEU A 68 1.70 -13.70 -3.48
C LEU A 68 2.61 -13.50 -4.70
N GLU A 69 2.15 -13.89 -5.89
CA GLU A 69 2.89 -13.67 -7.15
C GLU A 69 3.15 -12.19 -7.41
N ILE A 70 2.16 -11.33 -7.18
CA ILE A 70 2.31 -9.87 -7.28
C ILE A 70 3.39 -9.35 -6.31
N GLU A 71 3.38 -9.79 -5.05
CA GLU A 71 4.37 -9.34 -4.07
C GLU A 71 5.77 -9.87 -4.38
N HIS A 72 5.88 -11.12 -4.86
CA HIS A 72 7.14 -11.68 -5.35
C HIS A 72 7.70 -10.87 -6.51
N ALA A 73 6.88 -10.51 -7.49
CA ALA A 73 7.29 -9.68 -8.62
C ALA A 73 7.80 -8.30 -8.15
N ARG A 74 7.12 -7.66 -7.19
CA ARG A 74 7.55 -6.39 -6.61
C ARG A 74 8.93 -6.49 -5.95
N LEU A 75 9.17 -7.55 -5.17
CA LEU A 75 10.46 -7.77 -4.53
C LEU A 75 11.57 -8.07 -5.54
N ALA A 76 11.26 -8.85 -6.59
CA ALA A 76 12.18 -9.13 -7.68
C ALA A 76 12.60 -7.84 -8.41
N LEU A 77 11.65 -6.96 -8.73
CA LEU A 77 11.91 -5.67 -9.36
C LEU A 77 12.81 -4.76 -8.52
N ARG A 78 12.59 -4.76 -7.20
CA ARG A 78 13.41 -4.00 -6.26
C ARG A 78 14.83 -4.55 -6.17
N ARG A 79 14.99 -5.88 -6.15
CA ARG A 79 16.31 -6.53 -6.07
C ARG A 79 17.10 -6.40 -7.35
N GLY A 80 16.46 -6.64 -8.51
CA GLY A 80 17.12 -6.70 -9.81
C GLY A 80 17.41 -5.31 -10.39
N GLN A 81 16.41 -4.43 -10.39
CA GLN A 81 16.46 -3.13 -11.08
C GLN A 81 16.48 -1.94 -10.12
N GLY A 82 16.44 -2.17 -8.80
CA GLY A 82 16.33 -1.10 -7.81
C GLY A 82 14.97 -0.39 -7.83
N LEU A 83 13.97 -0.94 -8.51
CA LEU A 83 12.66 -0.32 -8.70
C LEU A 83 11.75 -0.61 -7.52
N ALA A 84 11.53 0.40 -6.68
CA ALA A 84 10.54 0.35 -5.61
C ALA A 84 9.16 0.74 -6.17
N VAL A 85 8.37 -0.26 -6.56
CA VAL A 85 6.99 -0.08 -7.07
C VAL A 85 5.97 -0.56 -6.04
N ASP A 86 4.82 0.11 -5.98
CA ASP A 86 3.64 -0.36 -5.26
C ASP A 86 2.75 -1.25 -6.15
N ARG A 87 1.78 -1.94 -5.53
CA ARG A 87 0.83 -2.81 -6.22
C ARG A 87 0.01 -2.07 -7.28
N GLY A 88 -0.47 -0.87 -6.95
CA GLY A 88 -1.32 -0.09 -7.86
C GLY A 88 -0.55 0.35 -9.10
N ARG A 89 0.70 0.78 -8.94
CA ARG A 89 1.59 1.08 -10.07
C ARG A 89 1.83 -0.15 -10.93
N LEU A 90 2.18 -1.29 -10.33
CA LEU A 90 2.42 -2.53 -11.08
C LEU A 90 1.20 -2.94 -11.92
N VAL A 91 0.01 -2.92 -11.32
CA VAL A 91 -1.24 -3.27 -12.01
C VAL A 91 -1.55 -2.28 -13.14
N ARG A 92 -1.35 -0.98 -12.92
CA ARG A 92 -1.57 0.02 -13.98
C ARG A 92 -0.63 -0.17 -15.17
N GLU A 93 0.66 -0.39 -14.95
CA GLU A 93 1.61 -0.66 -16.05
C GLU A 93 1.22 -1.93 -16.81
N ALA A 94 0.81 -2.98 -16.11
CA ALA A 94 0.33 -4.22 -16.74
C ALA A 94 -0.92 -3.98 -17.61
N ILE A 95 -1.89 -3.20 -17.11
CA ILE A 95 -3.07 -2.80 -17.89
C ILE A 95 -2.67 -2.00 -19.12
N SER A 96 -1.76 -1.03 -18.98
CA SER A 96 -1.27 -0.23 -20.11
C SER A 96 -0.62 -1.09 -21.20
N LEU A 97 0.20 -2.08 -20.83
CA LEU A 97 0.80 -3.01 -21.78
C LEU A 97 -0.26 -3.82 -22.55
N VAL A 98 -1.28 -4.32 -21.84
CA VAL A 98 -2.37 -5.09 -22.43
C VAL A 98 -3.23 -4.24 -23.37
N LEU A 99 -3.52 -3.00 -22.98
CA LEU A 99 -4.29 -2.09 -23.83
C LEU A 99 -3.50 -1.66 -25.08
N ALA A 100 -2.19 -1.45 -24.95
CA ALA A 100 -1.33 -1.16 -26.10
C ALA A 100 -1.29 -2.33 -27.09
N ASP A 101 -1.17 -3.57 -26.59
CA ASP A 101 -1.25 -4.77 -27.43
C ASP A 101 -2.60 -4.88 -28.16
N TYR A 102 -3.70 -4.55 -27.47
CA TYR A 102 -5.03 -4.53 -28.09
C TYR A 102 -5.17 -3.43 -29.14
N GLU A 103 -4.63 -2.23 -28.88
CA GLU A 103 -4.67 -1.14 -29.86
C GLU A 103 -3.86 -1.46 -31.12
N GLU A 104 -2.73 -2.15 -30.97
CA GLU A 104 -1.86 -2.52 -32.09
C GLU A 104 -2.41 -3.72 -32.90
N ASN A 105 -2.91 -4.76 -32.21
CA ASN A 105 -3.24 -6.05 -32.82
C ASN A 105 -4.75 -6.32 -32.94
N GLY A 106 -5.60 -5.53 -32.29
CA GLY A 106 -7.06 -5.71 -32.31
C GLY A 106 -7.50 -7.12 -31.90
N ASP A 107 -8.25 -7.78 -32.79
CA ASP A 107 -8.83 -9.11 -32.58
C ASP A 107 -7.76 -10.21 -32.37
N ASP A 108 -6.53 -10.00 -32.87
CA ASP A 108 -5.43 -10.95 -32.75
C ASP A 108 -4.62 -10.78 -31.44
N SER A 109 -4.97 -9.78 -30.62
CA SER A 109 -4.28 -9.48 -29.36
C SER A 109 -4.30 -10.65 -28.36
N ALA A 110 -3.34 -10.65 -27.44
CA ALA A 110 -3.32 -11.63 -26.35
C ALA A 110 -4.55 -11.51 -25.45
N LEU A 111 -5.10 -10.30 -25.31
CA LEU A 111 -6.30 -10.03 -24.52
C LEU A 111 -7.52 -10.77 -25.10
N VAL A 112 -7.81 -10.58 -26.38
CA VAL A 112 -9.00 -11.17 -27.04
C VAL A 112 -8.94 -12.69 -27.00
N ARG A 113 -7.76 -13.28 -27.29
CA ARG A 113 -7.56 -14.74 -27.20
C ARG A 113 -7.85 -15.29 -25.81
N ARG A 114 -7.31 -14.67 -24.75
CA ARG A 114 -7.55 -15.11 -23.37
C ARG A 114 -9.02 -15.00 -22.94
N LEU A 115 -9.73 -13.97 -23.40
CA LEU A 115 -11.13 -13.75 -23.05
C LEU A 115 -12.11 -14.63 -23.84
N THR A 116 -11.67 -15.22 -24.95
CA THR A 116 -12.51 -16.09 -25.80
C THR A 116 -12.22 -17.58 -25.57
N GLU A 117 -11.00 -17.93 -25.18
CA GLU A 117 -10.58 -19.31 -24.92
C GLU A 117 -10.67 -19.73 -23.44
N GLY A 118 -10.79 -18.77 -22.51
CA GLY A 118 -10.91 -18.99 -21.07
C GLY A 118 -12.36 -19.20 -20.62
#